data_AF-A0A9E2NU75-F1
#
_entry.id   AF-A0A9E2NU75-F1
#
_cell.length_a   1.000
_cell.length_b   1.000
_cell.length_c   1.000
_cell.angle_alpha   90.00
_cell.angle_beta   90.00
_cell.angle_gamma   90.00
#
_symmetry.space_group_name_H-M   'P 1'
#
loop_
_entity.id
_entity.type
_entity.pdbx_description
1 polymer ?
#
loop_
_entity_poly.entity_id
_entity_poly.type
_entity_poly.pdbx_seq_one_letter_code
_entity_poly.pdbx_strand_id
1 'polypeptide(L)'
;MDKEQLMRYCTQSIDMALATKLPGESSYSNSFSLKLDNGGILFIPRMPAGYIIDDDLYQRIYKILNAALYPQYTLLKQNSAYFVPVNTRDFHVQRALYFPIKKGIAKRLVIPDLKQFVTSQSNEIQIMKDLSIDYNKVVSMVICGNSGSGKSFMLTYLLECLKP
;
A
#
# COMPACT_ATOMS: atom_id res chain seq x y z
N MET A 1 18.05 1.86 0.07
CA MET A 1 17.95 0.67 0.94
C MET A 1 17.71 -0.52 0.05
N ASP A 2 18.53 -1.56 0.19
CA ASP A 2 18.33 -2.82 -0.53
C ASP A 2 17.05 -3.53 -0.05
N LYS A 3 16.50 -4.44 -0.86
CA LYS A 3 15.27 -5.18 -0.53
C LYS A 3 15.43 -5.98 0.76
N GLU A 4 16.58 -6.61 0.97
CA GLU A 4 16.83 -7.41 2.18
C GLU A 4 16.87 -6.52 3.44
N GLN A 5 17.56 -5.38 3.35
CA GLN A 5 17.63 -4.40 4.43
C GLN A 5 16.26 -3.83 4.78
N LEU A 6 15.42 -3.54 3.77
CA LEU A 6 14.05 -3.09 3.97
C LEU A 6 13.24 -4.12 4.75
N MET A 7 13.27 -5.39 4.34
CA MET A 7 12.51 -6.44 5.01
C MET A 7 12.99 -6.67 6.43
N ARG A 8 14.31 -6.66 6.66
CA ARG A 8 14.87 -6.76 8.01
C ARG A 8 14.40 -5.61 8.90
N TYR A 9 14.40 -4.39 8.39
CA TYR A 9 13.92 -3.22 9.13
C TYR A 9 12.42 -3.30 9.44
N CYS A 10 11.60 -3.74 8.47
CA CYS A 10 10.16 -3.96 8.68
C CYS A 10 9.92 -5.03 9.76
N THR A 11 10.62 -6.17 9.67
CA THR A 11 10.47 -7.27 10.64
C THR A 11 10.82 -6.80 12.05
N GLN A 12 11.95 -6.10 12.21
CA GLN A 12 12.36 -5.53 13.51
C GLN A 12 11.33 -4.53 14.06
N SER A 13 10.78 -3.68 13.20
CA SER A 13 9.76 -2.69 13.60
C SER A 13 8.49 -3.37 14.10
N ILE A 14 8.04 -4.44 13.43
CA ILE A 14 6.86 -5.21 13.85
C ILE A 14 7.13 -5.97 15.16
N ASP A 15 8.25 -6.69 15.24
CA ASP A 15 8.62 -7.45 16.44
C ASP A 15 8.65 -6.56 17.68
N MET A 16 9.30 -5.39 17.58
CA MET A 16 9.39 -4.43 18.70
C MET A 16 8.03 -3.86 19.08
N ALA A 17 7.23 -3.45 18.10
CA ALA A 17 5.96 -2.77 18.35
C ALA A 17 4.85 -3.73 18.82
N LEU A 18 4.89 -5.00 18.42
CA LEU A 18 3.89 -6.00 18.80
C LEU A 18 4.30 -6.87 19.99
N ALA A 19 5.53 -6.77 20.50
CA ALA A 19 6.02 -7.59 21.62
C ALA A 19 5.09 -7.61 22.85
N THR A 20 4.40 -6.50 23.15
CA THR A 20 3.48 -6.40 24.29
C THR A 20 2.12 -7.07 24.05
N LYS A 21 1.75 -7.30 22.79
CA LYS A 21 0.46 -7.87 22.36
C LYS A 21 0.56 -9.29 21.83
N LEU A 22 1.78 -9.70 21.44
CA LEU A 22 2.14 -11.04 21.00
C LEU A 22 3.17 -11.63 21.97
N PRO A 23 2.83 -11.83 23.27
CA PRO A 23 3.80 -12.31 24.24
C PRO A 23 4.25 -13.73 23.87
N GLY A 24 5.55 -13.88 23.60
CA GLY A 24 6.16 -15.15 23.18
C GLY A 24 6.07 -15.47 21.69
N GLU A 25 5.42 -14.61 20.89
CA GLU A 25 5.24 -14.78 19.45
C GLU A 25 5.98 -13.67 18.69
N SER A 26 6.92 -14.04 17.83
CA SER A 26 7.82 -13.15 17.09
C SER A 26 8.28 -13.78 15.79
N SER A 27 8.97 -13.01 14.96
CA SER A 27 9.67 -13.58 13.81
C SER A 27 10.75 -14.60 14.22
N TYR A 28 11.39 -14.41 15.37
CA TYR A 28 12.43 -15.31 15.91
C TYR A 28 11.87 -16.65 16.40
N SER A 29 10.63 -16.68 16.90
CA SER A 29 9.91 -17.91 17.23
C SER A 29 9.18 -18.52 16.04
N ASN A 30 9.41 -18.01 14.82
CA ASN A 30 8.81 -18.49 13.57
C ASN A 30 7.27 -18.38 13.56
N SER A 31 6.73 -17.43 14.32
CA SER A 31 5.28 -17.18 14.45
C SER A 31 4.71 -16.49 13.22
N PHE A 32 5.54 -15.66 12.57
CA PHE A 32 5.23 -15.04 11.29
C PHE A 32 6.52 -14.76 10.51
N SER A 33 6.37 -14.48 9.23
CA SER A 33 7.45 -13.95 8.38
C SER A 33 6.95 -12.80 7.53
N LEU A 34 7.87 -11.92 7.13
CA LEU A 34 7.58 -10.88 6.15
C LEU A 34 8.24 -11.21 4.81
N LYS A 35 7.54 -10.94 3.71
CA LYS A 35 8.10 -11.00 2.35
C LYS A 35 7.72 -9.76 1.56
N LEU A 36 8.61 -9.33 0.67
CA LEU A 36 8.28 -8.30 -0.31
C LEU A 36 7.73 -9.00 -1.56
N ASP A 37 6.56 -8.56 -2.00
CA ASP A 37 5.95 -8.95 -3.27
C ASP A 37 5.88 -7.75 -4.23
N ASN A 38 5.54 -7.99 -5.49
CA ASN A 38 5.41 -6.95 -6.51
C ASN A 38 4.29 -5.97 -6.17
N GLY A 39 4.65 -4.89 -5.45
CA GLY A 39 3.74 -3.81 -5.08
C GLY A 39 3.27 -3.82 -3.63
N GLY A 40 3.79 -4.71 -2.77
CA GLY A 40 3.36 -4.76 -1.37
C GLY A 40 4.23 -5.62 -0.46
N ILE A 41 3.94 -5.52 0.84
CA ILE A 41 4.55 -6.33 1.89
C ILE A 41 3.53 -7.40 2.31
N LEU A 42 3.97 -8.65 2.34
CA LEU A 42 3.23 -9.79 2.83
C LEU A 42 3.62 -10.04 4.29
N PHE A 43 2.65 -9.99 5.19
CA PHE A 43 2.77 -10.57 6.53
C PHE A 43 2.19 -11.97 6.51
N ILE A 44 3.02 -12.97 6.70
CA ILE A 44 2.69 -14.39 6.58
C ILE A 44 2.63 -14.98 7.98
N PRO A 45 1.45 -15.08 8.61
CA PRO A 45 1.31 -15.78 9.89
C PRO A 45 1.52 -17.28 9.70
N ARG A 46 2.15 -17.92 10.69
CA ARG A 46 2.24 -19.39 10.76
C ARG A 46 1.05 -19.91 11.56
N MET A 47 0.28 -20.80 10.96
CA MET A 47 -0.90 -21.40 11.58
C MET A 47 -0.59 -22.80 12.13
N PRO A 48 -1.20 -23.23 13.25
CA PRO A 48 -2.03 -22.44 14.17
C PRO A 48 -1.21 -21.36 14.89
N ALA A 49 -1.83 -20.22 15.17
CA ALA A 49 -1.20 -19.06 15.81
C ALA A 49 -1.81 -18.82 17.20
N GLY A 50 -1.00 -18.39 18.17
CA GLY A 50 -1.46 -17.96 19.49
C GLY A 50 -2.18 -16.60 19.51
N TYR A 51 -2.31 -15.95 18.35
CA TYR A 51 -2.91 -14.63 18.20
C TYR A 51 -4.00 -14.61 17.14
N ILE A 52 -4.94 -13.68 17.31
CA ILE A 52 -6.06 -13.50 16.38
C ILE A 52 -5.56 -12.73 15.16
N ILE A 53 -5.88 -13.24 13.97
CA ILE A 53 -5.58 -12.60 12.70
C ILE A 53 -6.86 -11.92 12.21
N ASP A 54 -7.01 -10.65 12.53
CA ASP A 54 -8.19 -9.84 12.24
C ASP A 54 -7.83 -8.44 11.72
N ASP A 55 -8.87 -7.61 11.57
CA ASP A 55 -8.73 -6.21 11.18
C ASP A 55 -7.91 -5.39 12.20
N ASP A 56 -7.98 -5.69 13.49
CA ASP A 56 -7.20 -4.96 14.51
C ASP A 56 -5.71 -5.22 14.35
N LEU A 57 -5.30 -6.48 14.19
CA LEU A 57 -3.90 -6.84 13.89
C LEU A 57 -3.44 -6.18 12.59
N TYR A 58 -4.24 -6.25 11.54
CA TYR A 58 -3.93 -5.63 10.26
C TYR A 58 -3.69 -4.12 10.39
N GLN A 59 -4.61 -3.41 11.03
CA GLN A 59 -4.52 -1.95 11.18
C GLN A 59 -3.36 -1.53 12.10
N ARG A 60 -2.97 -2.36 13.08
CA ARG A 60 -1.77 -2.14 13.90
C ARG A 60 -0.50 -2.26 13.07
N ILE A 61 -0.34 -3.35 12.32
CA ILE A 61 0.82 -3.55 11.44
C ILE A 61 0.91 -2.40 10.42
N TYR A 62 -0.22 -2.01 9.82
CA TYR A 62 -0.28 -0.85 8.92
C TYR A 62 0.27 0.41 9.60
N LYS A 63 -0.18 0.75 10.82
CA LYS A 63 0.29 1.95 11.54
C LYS A 63 1.80 1.91 11.80
N ILE A 64 2.32 0.75 12.23
CA ILE A 64 3.74 0.54 12.51
C ILE A 64 4.56 0.76 11.23
N LEU A 65 4.24 0.03 10.16
CA LEU A 65 4.96 0.10 8.91
C LEU A 65 4.83 1.46 8.22
N ASN A 66 3.65 2.09 8.29
CA ASN A 66 3.43 3.40 7.71
C ASN A 66 4.31 4.46 8.38
N ALA A 67 4.45 4.42 9.71
CA ALA A 67 5.34 5.34 10.44
C ALA A 67 6.82 5.02 10.16
N ALA A 68 7.20 3.75 10.11
CA ALA A 68 8.58 3.32 9.91
C ALA A 68 9.10 3.61 8.49
N LEU A 69 8.23 3.52 7.48
CA LEU A 69 8.64 3.60 6.07
C LEU A 69 8.45 4.99 5.45
N TYR A 70 7.61 5.84 6.03
CA TYR A 70 7.43 7.21 5.56
C TYR A 70 8.70 8.04 5.80
N PRO A 71 9.14 8.91 4.86
CA PRO A 71 8.54 9.24 3.56
C PRO A 71 9.10 8.43 2.37
N GLN A 72 9.97 7.45 2.62
CA GLN A 72 10.61 6.68 1.55
C GLN A 72 9.63 5.75 0.83
N TYR A 73 8.62 5.27 1.56
CA TYR A 73 7.49 4.55 1.01
C TYR A 73 6.19 5.06 1.64
N THR A 74 5.12 4.99 0.86
CA THR A 74 3.75 5.24 1.31
C THR A 74 2.99 3.91 1.33
N LEU A 75 2.40 3.55 2.47
CA LEU A 75 1.49 2.41 2.57
C LEU A 75 0.06 2.84 2.18
N LEU A 76 -0.63 2.02 1.39
CA LEU A 76 -2.01 2.27 0.99
C LEU A 76 -2.97 1.59 1.97
N LYS A 77 -3.66 2.40 2.79
CA LYS A 77 -4.62 1.89 3.78
C LYS A 77 -5.74 1.10 3.11
N GLN A 78 -6.02 -0.08 3.65
CA GLN A 78 -7.19 -0.89 3.29
C GLN A 78 -8.27 -0.75 4.37
N ASN A 79 -9.53 -0.92 3.98
CA ASN A 79 -10.67 -0.77 4.88
C ASN A 79 -10.75 -1.90 5.92
N SER A 80 -10.36 -3.11 5.52
CA SER A 80 -10.33 -4.32 6.34
C SER A 80 -9.03 -5.10 6.09
N ALA A 81 -8.81 -6.18 6.83
CA ALA A 81 -7.74 -7.12 6.61
C ALA A 81 -7.80 -7.67 5.19
N TYR A 82 -6.71 -7.49 4.45
CA TYR A 82 -6.62 -7.93 3.06
C TYR A 82 -5.82 -9.22 2.97
N PHE A 83 -6.52 -10.34 2.83
CA PHE A 83 -5.88 -11.65 2.68
C PHE A 83 -5.54 -11.96 1.23
N VAL A 84 -4.36 -12.54 1.02
CA VAL A 84 -3.91 -13.09 -0.27
C VAL A 84 -3.32 -14.49 -0.09
N PRO A 85 -3.46 -15.38 -1.08
CA PRO A 85 -2.83 -16.69 -1.06
C PRO A 85 -1.31 -16.56 -1.29
N VAL A 86 -0.53 -17.40 -0.61
CA VAL A 86 0.91 -17.54 -0.84
C VAL A 86 1.13 -18.85 -1.59
N ASN A 87 1.84 -18.79 -2.72
CA ASN A 87 2.13 -19.98 -3.52
C ASN A 87 3.18 -20.87 -2.82
N THR A 88 2.71 -21.82 -2.03
CA THR A 88 3.53 -22.77 -1.27
C THR A 88 2.76 -24.07 -0.99
N ARG A 89 3.49 -25.17 -0.85
CA ARG A 89 2.92 -26.48 -0.45
C ARG A 89 2.70 -26.59 1.06
N ASP A 90 3.30 -25.71 1.85
CA ASP A 90 3.16 -25.71 3.30
C ASP A 90 1.84 -25.04 3.73
N PHE A 91 0.87 -25.85 4.16
CA PHE A 91 -0.45 -25.41 4.62
C PHE A 91 -0.38 -24.35 5.73
N HIS A 92 0.65 -24.40 6.58
CA HIS A 92 0.81 -23.52 7.73
C HIS A 92 1.07 -22.05 7.32
N VAL A 93 1.54 -21.80 6.09
CA VAL A 93 1.96 -20.47 5.61
C VAL A 93 1.36 -20.09 4.25
N GLN A 94 0.25 -20.72 3.87
CA GLN A 94 -0.45 -20.52 2.58
C GLN A 94 -1.21 -19.21 2.43
N ARG A 95 -1.21 -18.35 3.46
CA ARG A 95 -2.02 -17.12 3.49
C ARG A 95 -1.20 -15.98 4.08
N ALA A 96 -1.46 -14.76 3.61
CA ALA A 96 -0.80 -13.56 4.08
C ALA A 96 -1.78 -12.41 4.20
N LEU A 97 -1.50 -11.49 5.12
CA LEU A 97 -2.03 -10.14 5.09
C LEU A 97 -1.18 -9.30 4.12
N TYR A 98 -1.82 -8.67 3.15
CA TYR A 98 -1.16 -7.87 2.12
C TYR A 98 -1.25 -6.38 2.41
N PHE A 99 -0.09 -5.73 2.46
CA PHE A 99 0.05 -4.29 2.66
C PHE A 99 0.58 -3.65 1.37
N PRO A 100 -0.27 -3.02 0.55
CA PRO A 100 0.20 -2.40 -0.68
C PRO A 100 1.11 -1.22 -0.35
N ILE A 101 2.26 -1.15 -1.02
CA ILE A 101 3.26 -0.10 -0.81
C ILE A 101 3.59 0.60 -2.12
N LYS A 102 4.00 1.86 -1.99
CA LYS A 102 4.47 2.65 -3.12
C LYS A 102 5.74 3.39 -2.73
N LYS A 103 6.68 3.51 -3.66
CA LYS A 103 7.92 4.24 -3.42
C LYS A 103 7.66 5.75 -3.43
N GLY A 104 8.20 6.45 -2.44
CA GLY A 104 8.06 7.89 -2.26
C GLY A 104 6.70 8.31 -1.69
N ILE A 105 6.48 9.62 -1.72
CA ILE A 105 5.24 10.29 -1.32
C ILE A 105 4.62 10.94 -2.55
N ALA A 106 3.29 10.96 -2.62
CA ALA A 106 2.61 11.72 -3.66
C ALA A 106 2.90 13.22 -3.48
N LYS A 107 3.48 13.86 -4.50
CA LYS A 107 3.75 15.31 -4.48
C LYS A 107 2.80 16.05 -5.41
N ARG A 108 2.60 17.34 -5.14
CA ARG A 108 1.74 18.19 -5.99
C ARG A 108 2.19 18.13 -7.44
N LEU A 109 1.28 17.75 -8.33
CA LEU A 109 1.46 17.87 -9.77
C LEU A 109 1.24 19.34 -10.15
N VAL A 110 2.23 19.95 -10.78
CA VAL A 110 2.18 21.34 -11.26
C VAL A 110 2.35 21.24 -12.76
N ILE A 111 1.29 21.61 -13.48
CA ILE A 111 1.24 21.53 -14.93
C ILE A 111 1.20 22.98 -15.45
N PRO A 112 2.29 23.46 -16.09
CA PRO A 112 2.32 24.81 -16.66
C PRO A 112 1.36 24.95 -17.84
N ASP A 113 1.32 23.95 -18.74
CA ASP A 113 0.42 23.88 -19.88
C ASP A 113 -0.28 22.53 -19.90
N LEU A 114 -1.61 22.55 -19.74
CA LEU A 114 -2.43 21.36 -19.67
C LEU A 114 -2.51 20.62 -21.00
N LYS A 115 -2.65 21.33 -22.12
CA LYS A 115 -2.86 20.70 -23.43
C LYS A 115 -1.62 19.92 -23.83
N GLN A 116 -0.46 20.54 -23.72
CA GLN A 116 0.82 19.90 -24.03
C GLN A 116 1.08 18.68 -23.13
N PHE A 117 0.73 18.78 -21.85
CA PHE A 117 0.91 17.69 -20.89
C PHE A 117 0.05 16.47 -21.23
N VAL A 118 -1.21 16.68 -21.58
CA VAL A 118 -2.15 15.59 -21.92
C VAL A 118 -1.75 14.84 -23.18
N THR A 119 -1.28 15.54 -24.22
CA THR A 119 -0.87 14.90 -25.50
C THR A 119 0.26 13.88 -25.33
N SER A 120 1.02 13.98 -24.23
CA SER A 120 2.15 13.10 -23.92
C SER A 120 1.78 11.83 -23.14
N GLN A 121 0.55 11.72 -22.62
CA GLN A 121 0.14 10.59 -21.77
C GLN A 121 -0.70 9.59 -22.57
N SER A 122 -0.32 8.31 -22.52
CA SER A 122 -1.08 7.22 -23.11
C SER A 122 -1.59 6.29 -22.01
N ASN A 123 -2.92 6.13 -21.93
CA ASN A 123 -3.68 5.22 -21.07
C ASN A 123 -3.53 5.34 -19.54
N GLU A 124 -2.53 6.08 -19.05
CA GLU A 124 -2.40 6.45 -17.64
C GLU A 124 -2.76 7.93 -17.44
N ILE A 125 -3.56 8.21 -16.42
CA ILE A 125 -3.90 9.56 -16.00
C ILE A 125 -3.07 9.88 -14.75
N GLN A 126 -2.13 10.80 -14.86
CA GLN A 126 -1.35 11.25 -13.71
C GLN A 126 -2.17 12.17 -12.80
N ILE A 127 -2.40 11.76 -11.54
CA ILE A 127 -3.17 12.55 -10.56
C ILE A 127 -2.26 13.42 -9.70
N MET A 128 -1.13 12.85 -9.27
CA MET A 128 -0.09 13.52 -8.51
C MET A 128 1.27 13.13 -9.07
N LYS A 129 2.35 13.83 -8.69
CA LYS A 129 3.70 13.30 -8.94
C LYS A 129 3.81 11.95 -8.26
N ASP A 130 4.33 11.00 -9.01
CA ASP A 130 4.45 9.58 -8.67
C ASP A 130 3.11 8.81 -8.58
N LEU A 131 1.92 9.40 -8.75
CA LEU A 131 0.60 8.72 -8.71
C LEU A 131 -0.14 8.83 -10.04
N SER A 132 -0.25 7.71 -10.75
CA SER A 132 -1.09 7.55 -11.94
C SER A 132 -2.21 6.54 -11.70
N ILE A 133 -3.28 6.69 -12.50
CA ILE A 133 -4.38 5.74 -12.61
C ILE A 133 -4.33 5.16 -14.02
N ASP A 134 -4.24 3.84 -14.10
CA ASP A 134 -4.38 3.11 -15.36
C ASP A 134 -5.88 2.99 -15.70
N TYR A 135 -6.30 3.73 -16.72
CA TYR A 135 -7.72 3.80 -17.09
C TYR A 135 -8.24 2.48 -17.66
N ASN A 136 -7.38 1.59 -18.14
CA ASN A 136 -7.80 0.25 -18.60
C ASN A 136 -8.25 -0.67 -17.46
N LYS A 137 -7.87 -0.34 -16.22
CA LYS A 137 -8.22 -1.14 -15.02
C LYS A 137 -9.40 -0.59 -14.24
N VAL A 138 -9.90 0.60 -14.61
CA VAL A 138 -10.91 1.33 -13.83
C VAL A 138 -12.10 1.69 -14.71
N VAL A 139 -13.29 1.21 -14.34
CA VAL A 139 -14.53 1.47 -15.08
C VAL A 139 -15.23 2.77 -14.69
N SER A 140 -15.01 3.25 -13.46
CA SER A 140 -15.66 4.45 -12.94
C SER A 140 -14.78 5.17 -11.90
N MET A 141 -14.90 6.49 -11.84
CA MET A 141 -14.22 7.33 -10.85
C MET A 141 -15.24 8.17 -10.09
N VAL A 142 -15.05 8.29 -8.78
CA VAL A 142 -15.88 9.13 -7.90
C VAL A 142 -14.99 10.22 -7.31
N ILE A 143 -15.39 11.48 -7.46
CA ILE A 143 -14.67 12.65 -6.92
C ILE A 143 -15.47 13.23 -5.76
N CYS A 144 -14.95 13.10 -4.53
CA CYS A 144 -15.58 13.59 -3.31
C CYS A 144 -14.71 14.65 -2.63
N GLY A 145 -15.34 15.57 -1.89
CA GLY A 145 -14.64 16.60 -1.12
C GLY A 145 -15.54 17.78 -0.75
N ASN A 146 -15.14 18.57 0.23
CA ASN A 146 -15.88 19.73 0.71
C ASN A 146 -15.94 20.85 -0.35
N SER A 147 -16.83 21.84 -0.15
CA SER A 147 -16.86 23.02 -1.02
C SER A 147 -15.49 23.72 -1.04
N GLY A 148 -15.05 24.19 -2.22
CA GLY A 148 -13.72 24.81 -2.40
C GLY A 148 -12.54 23.84 -2.50
N SER A 149 -12.72 22.52 -2.41
CA SER A 149 -11.61 21.54 -2.44
C SER A 149 -11.00 21.28 -3.83
N GLY A 150 -11.45 21.98 -4.87
CA GLY A 150 -10.94 21.81 -6.24
C GLY A 150 -11.58 20.67 -7.07
N LYS A 151 -12.76 20.15 -6.67
CA LYS A 151 -13.44 19.07 -7.42
C LYS A 151 -13.70 19.41 -8.89
N SER A 152 -14.23 20.61 -9.16
CA SER A 152 -14.50 21.05 -10.54
C SER A 152 -13.23 21.17 -11.36
N PHE A 153 -12.13 21.61 -10.73
CA PHE A 153 -10.82 21.70 -11.39
C PHE A 153 -10.28 20.31 -11.75
N MET A 154 -10.40 19.35 -10.84
CA MET A 154 -10.04 17.95 -11.08
C MET A 154 -10.89 17.33 -12.21
N LEU A 155 -12.19 17.63 -12.24
CA LEU A 155 -13.07 17.15 -13.32
C LEU A 155 -12.64 17.71 -14.68
N THR A 156 -12.35 19.01 -14.79
CA THR A 156 -11.86 19.61 -16.03
C THR A 156 -10.56 18.97 -16.49
N TYR A 157 -9.64 18.71 -15.56
CA TYR A 157 -8.39 18.00 -15.83
C TYR A 157 -8.64 16.60 -16.42
N LEU A 158 -9.48 15.80 -15.76
CA LEU A 158 -9.82 14.45 -16.24
C LEU A 158 -10.49 14.46 -17.62
N LEU A 159 -11.41 15.42 -17.84
CA LEU A 159 -12.06 15.56 -19.14
C LEU A 159 -11.04 15.91 -20.23
N GLU A 160 -10.07 16.77 -19.96
CA GLU A 160 -9.00 17.07 -20.92
C GLU A 160 -8.15 15.82 -21.21
N CYS A 161 -7.77 15.06 -20.19
CA CYS A 161 -7.00 13.81 -20.34
C CYS A 161 -7.72 12.74 -21.17
N LEU A 162 -9.05 12.75 -21.17
CA LEU A 162 -9.90 11.77 -21.87
C LEU A 162 -10.42 12.28 -23.21
N LYS A 163 -10.07 13.50 -23.63
CA LYS A 163 -10.42 13.99 -24.96
C LYS A 163 -9.71 13.12 -26.01
N PRO A 164 -10.43 12.66 -27.04
CA PRO A 164 -9.83 11.93 -28.15
C PRO A 164 -8.84 12.80 -28.94
#